data_AF-A0A382D134-F1
#
_entry.id   AF-A0A382D134-F1
#
_cell.length_a   1.000
_cell.length_b   1.000
_cell.length_c   1.000
_cell.angle_alpha   90.00
_cell.angle_beta   90.00
_cell.angle_gamma   90.00
#
_symmetry.space_group_name_H-M   'P 1'
#
loop_
_entity.id
_entity.type
_entity.pdbx_description
1 polymer ?
#
loop_
_entity_poly.entity_id
_entity_poly.type
_entity_poly.pdbx_seq_one_letter_code
_entity_poly.pdbx_strand_id
1 'polypeptide(L)' 'MSEMDSLEFKPRARGLIIGGLPWLARIADKARARAAGRLGAYVYP' A
#
# COMPACT_ATOMS: atom_id res chain seq x y z
N MET A 1 4.60 4.87 -22.31
CA MET A 1 4.59 4.62 -20.85
C MET A 1 6.03 4.69 -20.38
N SER A 2 6.36 5.66 -19.51
CA SER A 2 7.72 5.81 -19.00
C SER A 2 8.02 4.70 -17.99
N GLU A 3 9.28 4.35 -17.80
CA GLU A 3 9.70 3.34 -16.82
C GLU A 3 9.21 3.62 -15.38
N MET A 4 8.78 4.86 -15.06
CA MET A 4 8.18 5.19 -13.76
C MET A 4 6.80 4.55 -13.51
N ASP A 5 6.09 4.12 -14.56
CA ASP A 5 4.81 3.41 -14.41
C ASP A 5 4.99 1.94 -13.98
N SER A 6 6.22 1.42 -13.90
CA SER A 6 6.49 -0.01 -13.73
C SER A 6 6.54 -0.50 -12.27
N LEU A 7 6.46 0.39 -11.27
CA LEU A 7 6.40 -0.02 -9.86
C LEU A 7 4.97 -0.20 -9.40
N GLU A 8 4.38 -1.35 -9.74
CA GLU A 8 3.07 -1.75 -9.22
C GLU A 8 3.06 -1.64 -7.70
N PHE A 9 2.07 -0.92 -7.16
CA PHE A 9 1.96 -0.72 -5.72
C PHE A 9 1.79 -2.06 -5.01
N LYS A 10 2.73 -2.37 -4.11
CA LYS A 10 2.66 -3.53 -3.22
C LYS A 10 2.71 -3.07 -1.76
N PRO A 11 1.62 -3.19 -1.00
CA PRO A 11 1.62 -2.81 0.42
C PRO A 11 2.46 -3.79 1.26
N ARG A 12 2.99 -3.30 2.40
CA ARG A 12 3.79 -4.10 3.35
C ARG A 12 3.09 -5.39 3.81
N ALA A 13 3.88 -6.37 4.24
CA ALA A 13 3.42 -7.70 4.62
C ALA A 13 2.32 -7.68 5.70
N ARG A 14 1.38 -8.63 5.64
CA ARG A 14 0.27 -8.75 6.60
C ARG A 14 0.74 -9.02 8.03
N GLY A 15 1.83 -9.77 8.19
CA GLY A 15 2.39 -10.12 9.50
C GLY A 15 3.25 -9.02 10.14
N LEU A 16 3.46 -7.89 9.46
CA LEU A 16 4.23 -6.79 10.04
C LEU A 16 3.39 -6.05 11.09
N ILE A 17 3.83 -6.13 12.34
CA ILE A 17 3.25 -5.41 13.49
C ILE A 17 4.09 -4.16 13.76
N ILE A 18 3.43 -3.00 13.84
CA ILE A 18 4.07 -1.72 14.20
C ILE A 18 3.31 -1.14 15.39
N GLY A 19 4.03 -0.75 16.46
CA GLY A 19 3.41 -0.18 17.65
C GLY A 19 2.41 -1.12 18.35
N GLY A 20 2.62 -2.43 18.24
CA GLY A 20 1.68 -3.45 18.76
C GLY A 20 0.42 -3.64 17.92
N LEU A 21 0.26 -2.89 16.82
CA LEU A 21 -0.91 -2.95 15.96
C LEU A 21 -0.62 -3.77 14.69
N PRO A 22 -1.30 -4.92 14.49
CA PRO A 22 -1.21 -5.64 13.23
C PRO A 22 -1.84 -4.80 12.11
N TRP A 23 -1.39 -4.99 10.87
CA TRP A 23 -1.89 -4.29 9.67
C TRP A 23 -1.73 -2.77 9.61
N LEU A 24 -1.29 -2.08 10.67
CA LEU A 24 -1.14 -0.61 10.69
C LEU A 24 -0.28 -0.10 9.51
N ALA A 25 0.88 -0.74 9.33
CA ALA A 25 1.79 -0.44 8.24
C ALA A 25 1.10 -0.58 6.87
N ARG A 26 0.34 -1.67 6.73
CA ARG A 26 -0.30 -2.09 5.48
C ARG A 26 -1.46 -1.17 5.11
N ILE A 27 -2.30 -0.79 6.08
CA ILE A 27 -3.42 0.11 5.83
C ILE A 27 -2.93 1.52 5.50
N ALA A 28 -1.86 1.99 6.16
CA ALA A 28 -1.22 3.26 5.83
C ALA A 28 -0.63 3.29 4.42
N ASP A 29 -0.05 2.18 3.94
CA ASP A 29 0.41 2.07 2.55
C ASP A 29 -0.74 2.19 1.56
N LYS A 30 -1.84 1.47 1.81
CA LYS A 30 -3.03 1.51 0.95
C LYS A 30 -3.65 2.91 0.94
N ALA A 31 -3.68 3.60 2.08
CA ALA A 31 -4.15 4.98 2.17
C ALA A 31 -3.32 5.92 1.29
N ARG A 32 -1.99 5.84 1.39
CA ARG A 32 -1.07 6.64 0.56
C ARG A 32 -1.18 6.30 -0.93
N ALA A 33 -1.35 5.02 -1.27
CA ALA A 33 -1.53 4.60 -2.65
C ALA A 33 -2.86 5.07 -3.25
N ARG A 34 -3.95 5.04 -2.47
CA ARG A 34 -5.24 5.62 -2.88
C ARG A 34 -5.12 7.13 -3.13
N ALA A 35 -4.49 7.85 -2.22
CA ALA A 35 -4.29 9.30 -2.35
C ALA A 35 -3.43 9.65 -3.59
N ALA A 36 -2.47 8.80 -3.94
CA ALA A 36 -1.62 8.96 -5.11
C ALA A 36 -2.19 8.32 -6.40
N GLY A 37 -3.43 7.84 -6.41
CA GLY A 37 -4.06 7.25 -7.61
C GLY A 37 -3.42 5.95 -8.11
N ARG A 38 -2.60 5.29 -7.29
CA ARG A 38 -1.77 4.13 -7.67
C ARG A 38 -2.12 2.85 -6.93
N LEU A 39 -3.34 2.75 -6.40
CA LEU A 39 -3.77 1.61 -5.58
C LEU A 39 -3.82 0.28 -6.38
N GLY A 40 -4.00 0.36 -7.70
CA GLY A 40 -4.09 -0.81 -8.57
C GLY A 40 -5.29 -1.68 -8.24
N ALA A 41 -5.09 -3.00 -8.17
CA ALA A 41 -6.15 -3.97 -7.85
C ALA A 41 -6.50 -4.08 -6.35
N TYR A 42 -5.80 -3.34 -5.48
CA TYR A 42 -6.11 -3.36 -4.05
C TYR A 42 -7.36 -2.52 -3.76
N VAL A 43 -8.17 -2.95 -2.80
CA VAL A 43 -9.35 -2.20 -2.32
C VAL A 43 -8.97 -1.45 -1.06
N TYR A 44 -9.40 -0.19 -0.88
CA TYR A 44 -9.20 0.58 0.36
C TYR A 44 -10.45 1.38 0.77
N PRO A 45 -10.85 1.39 2.05
CA PRO A 45 -10.41 0.44 3.10
C PRO A 45 -10.71 -1.00 2.70
#